data_AF-A0A0C1IEQ8-F1
#
_entry.id   AF-A0A0C1IEQ8-F1
#
_cell.length_a   1.000
_cell.length_b   1.000
_cell.length_c   1.000
_cell.angle_alpha   90.00
_cell.angle_beta   90.00
_cell.angle_gamma   90.00
#
_symmetry.space_group_name_H-M   'P 1'
#
loop_
_entity.id
_entity.type
_entity.pdbx_description
1 polymer ?
#
loop_
_entity_poly.entity_id
_entity_poly.type
_entity_poly.pdbx_seq_one_letter_code
_entity_poly.pdbx_strand_id
1 'polypeptide(L)'
;MVEYQVEARNEINSTTIKFYGNDDEFNSFGADLKAFPQSIDAEVNFGSSGDFLELRVFCYERTGHTAIQIKTDNLESVPYNSKAEFCLLTFPASVNNLGLLLQHWNPRLVKEVAWTAE
;
A
#
# COMPACT_ATOMS: atom_id res chain seq x y z
N MET A 1 -18.10 -8.09 2.20
CA MET A 1 -17.23 -7.07 2.82
C MET A 1 -16.45 -7.70 3.96
N VAL A 2 -15.17 -7.37 4.03
CA VAL A 2 -14.20 -7.78 5.06
C VAL A 2 -13.64 -6.50 5.69
N GLU A 3 -13.38 -6.52 6.99
CA GLU A 3 -12.68 -5.44 7.68
C GLU A 3 -11.16 -5.59 7.46
N TYR A 4 -10.52 -4.53 6.98
CA TYR A 4 -9.08 -4.45 6.82
C TYR A 4 -8.49 -3.55 7.90
N GLN A 5 -7.31 -3.92 8.39
CA GLN A 5 -6.44 -3.07 9.19
C GLN A 5 -5.10 -3.00 8.46
N VAL A 6 -4.69 -1.79 8.10
CA VAL A 6 -3.40 -1.55 7.45
C VAL A 6 -2.51 -0.80 8.43
N GLU A 7 -1.37 -1.40 8.74
CA GLU A 7 -0.32 -0.81 9.54
C GLU A 7 0.89 -0.53 8.64
N ALA A 8 1.37 0.69 8.66
CA ALA A 8 2.58 1.08 7.95
C ALA A 8 3.50 1.88 8.87
N ARG A 9 4.81 1.65 8.74
CA ARG A 9 5.82 2.37 9.52
C ARG A 9 7.14 2.48 8.79
N ASN A 10 7.82 3.61 8.98
CA ASN A 10 9.25 3.77 8.75
C ASN A 10 9.93 4.10 10.10
N GLU A 11 11.19 4.55 10.06
CA GLU A 11 11.95 4.86 11.27
C GLU A 11 11.37 6.03 12.09
N ILE A 12 10.57 6.90 11.45
CA ILE A 12 10.12 8.18 12.03
C ILE A 12 8.59 8.22 12.20
N ASN A 13 7.86 7.59 11.28
CA ASN A 13 6.41 7.69 11.16
C ASN A 13 5.75 6.32 11.26
N SER A 14 4.53 6.29 11.79
CA SER A 14 3.67 5.12 11.73
C SER A 14 2.22 5.57 11.59
N THR A 15 1.42 4.79 10.86
CA THR A 15 -0.03 4.96 10.77
C THR A 15 -0.72 3.61 10.85
N THR A 16 -1.95 3.64 11.35
CA THR A 16 -2.87 2.52 11.35
C THR A 16 -4.23 3.02 10.88
N ILE A 17 -4.80 2.37 9.87
CA ILE A 17 -6.14 2.69 9.37
C ILE A 17 -6.98 1.43 9.27
N LYS A 18 -8.28 1.58 9.53
CA LYS A 18 -9.27 0.52 9.37
C LYS A 18 -10.33 0.94 8.37
N PHE A 19 -10.72 0.02 7.50
CA PHE A 19 -11.79 0.25 6.52
C PHE A 19 -12.44 -1.09 6.12
N TYR A 20 -13.58 -1.02 5.44
CA TYR A 20 -14.26 -2.19 4.88
C TYR A 20 -14.06 -2.25 3.37
N GLY A 21 -13.68 -3.43 2.86
CA GLY A 21 -13.49 -3.67 1.43
C GLY A 21 -14.03 -5.03 0.97
N ASN A 22 -13.88 -5.33 -0.30
CA ASN A 22 -14.11 -6.68 -0.82
C ASN A 22 -12.95 -7.61 -0.44
N ASP A 23 -13.14 -8.92 -0.48
CA ASP A 23 -12.07 -9.87 -0.14
C ASP A 23 -10.93 -9.93 -1.19
N ASP A 24 -11.15 -9.34 -2.35
CA ASP A 24 -10.19 -9.20 -3.45
C ASP A 24 -9.66 -7.76 -3.62
N GLU A 25 -9.87 -6.88 -2.64
CA GLU A 25 -9.55 -5.43 -2.70
C GLU A 25 -8.13 -5.16 -3.24
N PHE A 26 -7.15 -5.99 -2.85
CA PHE A 26 -5.74 -5.82 -3.19
C PHE A 26 -5.27 -6.62 -4.42
N ASN A 27 -6.13 -7.46 -5.03
CA ASN A 27 -5.68 -8.42 -6.05
C ASN A 27 -5.17 -7.72 -7.32
N SER A 28 -5.93 -6.73 -7.82
CA SER A 28 -5.54 -5.95 -9.01
C SER A 28 -4.27 -5.15 -8.75
N PHE A 29 -4.20 -4.47 -7.60
CA PHE A 29 -3.00 -3.73 -7.20
C PHE A 29 -1.78 -4.65 -7.07
N GLY A 30 -1.94 -5.83 -6.47
CA GLY A 30 -0.87 -6.83 -6.38
C GLY A 30 -0.37 -7.30 -7.74
N ALA A 31 -1.27 -7.49 -8.70
CA ALA A 31 -0.90 -7.84 -10.07
C ALA A 31 -0.07 -6.72 -10.75
N ASP A 32 -0.46 -5.46 -10.54
CA ASP A 32 0.28 -4.30 -11.08
C ASP A 32 1.66 -4.15 -10.42
N LEU A 33 1.75 -4.30 -9.10
CA LEU A 33 3.02 -4.29 -8.36
C LEU A 33 3.98 -5.40 -8.78
N LYS A 34 3.46 -6.57 -9.14
CA LYS A 34 4.28 -7.68 -9.64
C LYS A 34 4.94 -7.38 -10.98
N ALA A 35 4.31 -6.55 -11.81
CA ALA A 35 4.85 -6.13 -13.11
C ALA A 35 5.67 -4.83 -13.03
N PHE A 36 5.80 -4.23 -11.85
CA PHE A 36 6.51 -2.98 -11.63
C PHE A 36 8.05 -3.19 -11.63
N PRO A 37 8.87 -2.27 -12.14
CA PRO A 37 8.52 -1.10 -12.94
C PRO A 37 8.50 -1.49 -14.42
N GLN A 38 7.47 -1.05 -15.15
CA GLN A 38 7.44 -1.24 -16.61
C GLN A 38 8.30 -0.19 -17.35
N SER A 39 8.62 0.92 -16.68
CA SER A 39 9.48 2.00 -17.18
C SER A 39 10.03 2.82 -16.00
N ILE A 40 10.94 3.75 -16.28
CA ILE A 40 11.54 4.65 -15.28
C ILE A 40 10.54 5.66 -14.68
N ASP A 41 9.47 5.96 -15.42
CA ASP A 41 8.39 6.85 -15.00
C ASP A 41 7.14 6.05 -14.58
N ALA A 42 7.30 4.74 -14.34
CA ALA A 42 6.20 3.88 -13.96
C ALA A 42 5.65 4.28 -12.58
N GLU A 43 4.33 4.23 -12.47
CA GLU A 43 3.61 4.53 -11.25
C GLU A 43 2.42 3.58 -11.13
N VAL A 44 2.21 3.04 -9.93
CA VAL A 44 1.06 2.19 -9.61
C VAL A 44 0.34 2.80 -8.41
N ASN A 45 -0.97 3.00 -8.55
CA ASN A 45 -1.80 3.62 -7.54
C ASN A 45 -2.85 2.64 -7.03
N PHE A 46 -3.15 2.75 -5.74
CA PHE A 46 -4.25 2.07 -5.08
C PHE A 46 -5.00 3.06 -4.21
N GLY A 47 -6.33 2.96 -4.22
CA GLY A 47 -7.21 3.65 -3.29
C GLY A 47 -8.19 2.63 -2.73
N SER A 48 -8.31 2.59 -1.40
CA SER A 48 -9.32 1.77 -0.75
C SER A 48 -10.72 2.29 -1.07
N SER A 49 -11.72 1.41 -1.00
CA SER A 49 -13.13 1.79 -0.97
C SER A 49 -13.40 2.87 0.10
N GLY A 50 -13.75 4.09 -0.35
CA GLY A 50 -14.03 5.22 0.54
C GLY A 50 -12.82 6.05 0.94
N ASP A 51 -11.70 5.97 0.21
CA ASP A 51 -10.54 6.89 0.30
C ASP A 51 -9.85 6.97 1.69
N PHE A 52 -9.97 5.92 2.49
CA PHE A 52 -9.28 5.81 3.79
C PHE A 52 -7.78 5.58 3.66
N LEU A 53 -7.36 4.87 2.61
CA LEU A 53 -5.98 4.51 2.30
C LEU A 53 -5.70 4.76 0.82
N GLU A 54 -4.68 5.55 0.54
CA GLU A 54 -4.08 5.66 -0.79
C GLU A 54 -2.63 5.18 -0.73
N LEU A 55 -2.24 4.35 -1.69
CA LEU A 55 -0.86 3.92 -1.90
C LEU A 55 -0.43 4.33 -3.30
N ARG A 56 0.76 4.92 -3.40
CA ARG A 56 1.38 5.28 -4.67
C ARG A 56 2.79 4.73 -4.72
N VAL A 57 3.06 3.84 -5.67
CA VAL A 57 4.37 3.23 -5.88
C VAL A 57 5.01 3.83 -7.12
N PHE A 58 6.22 4.35 -6.99
CA PHE A 58 6.89 5.09 -8.06
C PHE A 58 8.41 4.98 -7.96
N CYS A 59 9.08 5.07 -9.11
CA CYS A 59 10.53 5.25 -9.19
C CYS A 59 10.86 6.73 -8.95
N TYR A 60 11.77 7.04 -8.03
CA TYR A 60 12.18 8.43 -7.75
C TYR A 60 13.61 8.75 -8.25
N GLU A 61 14.37 7.73 -8.67
CA GLU A 61 15.68 7.90 -9.30
C GLU A 61 15.83 7.01 -10.54
N ARG A 62 16.70 7.45 -11.46
CA ARG A 62 16.99 6.71 -12.69
C ARG A 62 17.70 5.37 -12.49
N THR A 63 18.25 5.16 -11.30
CA THR A 63 18.91 3.94 -10.84
C THR A 63 17.93 2.84 -10.45
N GLY A 64 16.62 3.14 -10.42
CA GLY A 64 15.56 2.21 -10.07
C GLY A 64 15.14 2.26 -8.60
N HIS A 65 15.64 3.20 -7.80
CA HIS A 65 15.12 3.37 -6.44
C HIS A 65 13.63 3.68 -6.46
N THR A 66 12.89 3.00 -5.60
CA THR A 66 11.43 3.01 -5.55
C THR A 66 10.96 3.47 -4.19
N ALA A 67 9.84 4.18 -4.17
CA ALA A 67 9.16 4.53 -2.94
C ALA A 67 7.70 4.11 -3.00
N ILE A 68 7.16 3.76 -1.84
CA ILE A 68 5.72 3.62 -1.61
C ILE A 68 5.30 4.82 -0.77
N GLN A 69 4.61 5.77 -1.37
CA GLN A 69 3.92 6.82 -0.64
C GLN A 69 2.61 6.27 -0.09
N ILE A 70 2.40 6.52 1.20
CA ILE A 70 1.26 6.04 1.97
C ILE A 70 0.52 7.27 2.45
N LYS A 71 -0.77 7.33 2.16
CA LYS A 71 -1.68 8.34 2.72
C LYS A 71 -2.84 7.65 3.41
N THR A 72 -3.16 8.10 4.60
CA THR A 72 -4.35 7.64 5.33
C THR A 72 -5.15 8.83 5.80
N ASP A 73 -6.48 8.73 5.69
CA ASP A 73 -7.43 9.72 6.22
C ASP A 73 -8.59 8.96 6.86
N ASN A 74 -8.88 9.21 8.13
CA ASN A 74 -10.05 8.58 8.77
C ASN A 74 -11.37 9.27 8.39
N LEU A 75 -11.32 10.35 7.62
CA LEU A 75 -12.47 11.13 7.11
C LEU A 75 -13.38 11.72 8.19
N GLU A 76 -12.95 11.68 9.45
CA GLU A 76 -13.69 12.26 10.55
C GLU A 76 -13.58 13.78 10.55
N SER A 77 -14.55 14.44 11.19
CA SER A 77 -14.50 15.89 11.40
C SER A 77 -13.67 16.24 12.63
N VAL A 78 -13.20 17.49 12.72
CA VAL A 78 -12.52 18.01 13.91
C VAL A 78 -13.44 17.87 15.13
N PRO A 79 -12.95 17.36 16.28
CA PRO A 79 -11.54 17.11 16.64
C PRO A 79 -11.06 15.67 16.42
N TYR A 80 -11.84 14.81 15.75
CA TYR A 80 -11.56 13.38 15.60
C TYR A 80 -10.81 13.03 14.30
N ASN A 81 -10.61 14.01 13.41
CA ASN A 81 -9.85 13.82 12.17
C ASN A 81 -8.41 13.35 12.45
N SER A 82 -7.95 12.38 11.66
CA SER A 82 -6.57 11.90 11.65
C SER A 82 -6.13 11.64 10.23
N LYS A 83 -4.99 12.23 9.86
CA LYS A 83 -4.34 12.05 8.55
C LYS A 83 -2.86 11.76 8.74
N ALA A 84 -2.31 10.91 7.88
CA ALA A 84 -0.88 10.65 7.82
C ALA A 84 -0.43 10.53 6.37
N GLU A 85 0.77 11.03 6.07
CA GLU A 85 1.39 10.92 4.77
C GLU A 85 2.90 10.76 4.93
N PHE A 86 3.46 9.68 4.40
CA PHE A 86 4.91 9.44 4.39
C PHE A 86 5.29 8.40 3.34
N CYS A 87 6.60 8.23 3.12
CA CYS A 87 7.13 7.25 2.17
C CYS A 87 7.89 6.11 2.86
N LEU A 88 7.80 4.92 2.29
CA LEU A 88 8.72 3.81 2.51
C LEU A 88 9.68 3.74 1.32
N LEU A 89 10.98 3.82 1.57
CA LEU A 89 12.02 3.67 0.54
C LEU A 89 12.33 2.19 0.36
N THR A 90 12.50 1.75 -0.88
CA THR A 90 12.79 0.35 -1.22
C THR A 90 13.32 0.20 -2.66
N PHE A 91 13.40 -1.05 -3.13
CA PHE A 91 13.77 -1.41 -4.48
C PHE A 91 12.62 -2.10 -5.24
N PRO A 92 12.63 -2.09 -6.58
CA PRO A 92 11.55 -2.67 -7.36
C PRO A 92 11.33 -4.17 -7.10
N ALA A 93 12.42 -4.91 -6.86
CA ALA A 93 12.34 -6.32 -6.51
C ALA A 93 11.53 -6.57 -5.22
N SER A 94 11.70 -5.71 -4.20
CA SER A 94 10.93 -5.82 -2.95
C SER A 94 9.45 -5.48 -3.17
N VAL A 95 9.15 -4.50 -4.03
CA VAL A 95 7.78 -4.20 -4.47
C VAL A 95 7.16 -5.36 -5.24
N ASN A 96 7.91 -6.07 -6.09
CA ASN A 96 7.39 -7.25 -6.78
C ASN A 96 7.02 -8.36 -5.79
N ASN A 97 7.83 -8.56 -4.75
CA ASN A 97 7.52 -9.50 -3.68
C ASN A 97 6.23 -9.10 -2.95
N LEU A 98 6.03 -7.82 -2.66
CA LEU A 98 4.75 -7.32 -2.13
C LEU A 98 3.59 -7.62 -3.10
N GLY A 99 3.79 -7.39 -4.40
CA GLY A 99 2.79 -7.69 -5.43
C GLY A 99 2.39 -9.17 -5.46
N LEU A 100 3.37 -10.07 -5.35
CA LEU A 100 3.12 -11.52 -5.25
C LEU A 100 2.31 -11.90 -4.01
N LEU A 101 2.60 -11.29 -2.86
CA LEU A 101 1.86 -11.53 -1.62
C LEU A 101 0.40 -11.07 -1.76
N LEU A 102 0.18 -9.89 -2.33
CA LEU A 102 -1.15 -9.29 -2.45
C LEU A 102 -2.01 -9.91 -3.55
N GLN A 103 -1.42 -10.27 -4.71
CA GLN A 103 -2.17 -10.80 -5.87
C GLN A 103 -3.00 -12.06 -5.55
N HIS A 104 -2.53 -12.86 -4.60
CA HIS A 104 -3.17 -14.11 -4.20
C HIS A 104 -3.71 -14.08 -2.78
N TRP A 105 -3.70 -12.90 -2.14
CA TRP A 105 -4.17 -12.79 -0.78
C TRP A 105 -5.68 -12.94 -0.71
N ASN A 106 -6.13 -13.91 0.06
CA ASN A 106 -7.53 -14.05 0.43
C ASN A 106 -7.64 -13.88 1.95
N PRO A 107 -8.21 -12.76 2.44
CA PRO A 107 -8.29 -12.45 3.87
C PRO A 107 -9.19 -13.43 4.64
N ARG A 108 -10.03 -14.21 3.95
CA ARG A 108 -10.83 -15.27 4.58
C ARG A 108 -10.02 -16.52 4.91
N LEU A 109 -8.91 -16.75 4.20
CA LEU A 109 -8.04 -17.91 4.38
C LEU A 109 -6.78 -17.56 5.18
N VAL A 110 -6.15 -16.43 4.84
CA VAL A 110 -4.94 -15.92 5.47
C VAL A 110 -5.25 -14.54 6.02
N LYS A 111 -5.26 -14.38 7.34
CA LYS A 111 -5.76 -13.13 7.96
C LYS A 111 -4.81 -11.95 7.85
N GLU A 112 -3.53 -12.20 7.61
CA GLU A 112 -2.49 -11.19 7.69
C GLU A 112 -1.44 -11.39 6.60
N VAL A 113 -1.00 -10.28 6.02
CA VAL A 113 0.16 -10.20 5.13
C VAL A 113 1.10 -9.19 5.74
N ALA A 114 2.32 -9.61 6.03
CA ALA A 114 3.40 -8.75 6.49
C ALA A 114 4.44 -8.63 5.39
N TRP A 115 4.91 -7.40 5.17
CA TRP A 115 5.99 -7.09 4.23
C TRP A 115 6.96 -6.11 4.88
N THR A 116 8.23 -6.25 4.58
CA THR A 116 9.29 -5.34 5.02
C THR A 116 10.07 -4.92 3.80
N ALA A 117 10.26 -3.61 3.65
CA ALA A 117 11.10 -3.06 2.60
C ALA A 117 12.54 -3.55 2.79
N GLU A 118 13.12 -4.05 1.70
CA GLU A 118 14.56 -4.26 1.55
C GLU A 118 15.17 -3.07 0.80
#